data_AF-A0A7W1AWK6-F1
#
_entry.id   AF-A0A7W1AWK6-F1
#
_cell.length_a   1.000
_cell.length_b   1.000
_cell.length_c   1.000
_cell.angle_alpha   90.00
_cell.angle_beta   90.00
_cell.angle_gamma   90.00
#
_symmetry.space_group_name_H-M   'P 1'
#
loop_
_entity.id
_entity.type
_entity.pdbx_description
1 polymer ?
#
loop_
_entity_poly.entity_id
_entity_poly.type
_entity_poly.pdbx_seq_one_letter_code
_entity_poly.pdbx_strand_id
1 'polypeptide(L)'
;MQQLIRRGRRSGCAAVLALEVFVSTALAQAPAMDRDCLAEAAETRVAAVIDARSVKLEDGRVLRLAGIETFALLLDSGDDAEATLRGRLETMLARAPLRVVLLTGRPDRHGRLSALVAAADGALVQEVLAREGLALAVAAGDPLPCFARFLSAENSARRAGRGFWAGTELPEARPDALKPRIGRFAIFEGAPISVGNRPTRTYLNFGTWWSEDVTVEIPARDRALFGGEAALAQLAGRRLRIRGFVEDKGGPMVVIRSPMQMETLGAAAAIAGETP
;
A
#
# COMPACT_ATOMS: atom_id res chain seq x y z
N MET A 1 -45.59 -76.05 27.91
CA MET A 1 -46.89 -75.85 28.56
C MET A 1 -47.33 -74.41 28.28
N GLN A 2 -48.41 -74.27 27.48
CA GLN A 2 -49.32 -73.12 27.34
C GLN A 2 -48.72 -71.76 26.94
N GLN A 3 -48.95 -71.19 25.74
CA GLN A 3 -50.17 -70.74 25.03
C GLN A 3 -50.34 -69.21 25.09
N LEU A 4 -50.46 -68.62 23.87
CA LEU A 4 -51.13 -67.35 23.49
C LEU A 4 -50.54 -66.04 24.06
N ILE A 5 -50.41 -64.96 23.26
CA ILE A 5 -51.51 -64.10 22.81
C ILE A 5 -51.16 -63.34 21.51
N ARG A 6 -52.21 -63.11 20.71
CA ARG A 6 -52.30 -62.45 19.40
C ARG A 6 -52.20 -60.91 19.43
N ARG A 7 -52.02 -60.35 18.21
CA ARG A 7 -52.41 -59.01 17.67
C ARG A 7 -51.52 -57.83 18.12
N GLY A 8 -51.18 -56.86 17.26
CA GLY A 8 -51.63 -56.57 15.91
C GLY A 8 -50.89 -55.36 15.31
N ARG A 9 -51.14 -55.15 14.01
CA ARG A 9 -50.73 -54.03 13.15
C ARG A 9 -50.69 -52.67 13.86
N ARG A 10 -49.71 -51.84 13.49
CA ARG A 10 -49.95 -50.54 12.83
C ARG A 10 -48.67 -50.00 12.20
N SER A 11 -48.75 -49.79 10.89
CA SER A 11 -47.78 -49.09 10.05
C SER A 11 -47.63 -47.65 10.53
N GLY A 12 -46.40 -47.23 10.80
CA GLY A 12 -46.04 -45.82 10.95
C GLY A 12 -45.09 -45.44 9.81
N CYS A 13 -45.63 -44.77 8.78
CA CYS A 13 -44.82 -44.01 7.84
C CYS A 13 -44.12 -42.87 8.62
N ALA A 14 -42.83 -43.03 8.90
CA ALA A 14 -42.00 -41.91 9.31
C ALA A 14 -41.60 -41.13 8.05
N ALA A 15 -42.30 -40.02 7.79
CA ALA A 15 -41.88 -39.03 6.81
C ALA A 15 -40.62 -38.33 7.35
N VAL A 16 -39.47 -38.65 6.78
CA VAL A 16 -38.21 -37.94 7.03
C VAL A 16 -38.28 -36.62 6.28
N LEU A 17 -38.58 -35.53 6.99
CA LEU A 17 -38.41 -34.16 6.50
C LEU A 17 -36.91 -33.88 6.35
N ALA A 18 -36.41 -33.93 5.11
CA ALA A 18 -35.08 -33.45 4.77
C ALA A 18 -35.06 -31.93 4.90
N LEU A 19 -34.44 -31.44 5.97
CA LEU A 19 -34.17 -30.02 6.18
C LEU A 19 -32.94 -29.67 5.35
N GLU A 20 -33.16 -29.19 4.12
CA GLU A 20 -32.07 -28.68 3.29
C GLU A 20 -31.54 -27.37 3.90
N VAL A 21 -30.41 -27.49 4.58
CA VAL A 21 -29.61 -26.35 5.02
C VAL A 21 -28.97 -25.74 3.79
N PHE A 22 -29.61 -24.71 3.22
CA PHE A 22 -28.96 -23.80 2.27
C PHE A 22 -27.85 -23.06 3.01
N VAL A 23 -26.64 -23.61 2.98
CA VAL A 23 -25.42 -22.89 3.35
C VAL A 23 -25.19 -21.86 2.25
N SER A 24 -25.78 -20.67 2.41
CA SER A 24 -25.43 -19.50 1.60
C SER A 24 -23.99 -19.12 1.94
N THR A 25 -23.05 -19.63 1.15
CA THR A 25 -21.67 -19.15 1.14
C THR A 25 -21.69 -17.70 0.66
N ALA A 26 -21.70 -16.77 1.61
CA ALA A 26 -21.42 -15.37 1.34
C ALA A 26 -19.97 -15.28 0.87
N LEU A 27 -19.78 -15.23 -0.45
CA LEU A 27 -18.50 -14.87 -1.05
C LEU A 27 -18.11 -13.50 -0.49
N ALA A 28 -17.08 -13.47 0.34
CA ALA A 28 -16.44 -12.24 0.76
C ALA A 28 -15.92 -11.55 -0.50
N GLN A 29 -16.66 -10.53 -0.96
CA GLN A 29 -16.20 -9.67 -2.02
C GLN A 29 -15.00 -8.89 -1.49
N ALA A 30 -13.81 -9.23 -1.97
CA ALA A 30 -12.67 -8.33 -1.89
C ALA A 30 -13.08 -6.96 -2.46
N PRO A 31 -12.61 -5.83 -1.92
CA PRO A 31 -12.99 -4.54 -2.46
C PRO A 31 -12.59 -4.48 -3.94
N ALA A 32 -13.58 -4.39 -4.81
CA ALA A 32 -13.41 -4.07 -6.21
C ALA A 32 -12.84 -2.65 -6.30
N MET A 33 -11.50 -2.54 -6.37
CA MET A 33 -10.80 -1.29 -6.64
C MET A 33 -9.73 -1.48 -7.71
N ASP A 34 -10.13 -2.11 -8.82
CA ASP A 34 -9.52 -1.87 -10.13
C ASP A 34 -10.57 -1.18 -11.01
N ARG A 35 -11.06 -0.03 -10.55
CA ARG A 35 -11.64 0.94 -11.49
C ARG A 35 -10.48 1.37 -12.38
N ASP A 36 -10.69 1.40 -13.69
CA ASP A 36 -9.72 1.97 -14.61
C ASP A 36 -9.40 3.40 -14.16
N CYS A 37 -8.27 3.57 -13.48
CA CYS A 37 -7.83 4.86 -12.95
C CYS A 37 -7.40 5.81 -14.06
N LEU A 38 -7.47 5.37 -15.32
CA LEU A 38 -7.26 6.15 -16.53
C LEU A 38 -8.58 6.42 -17.28
N ALA A 39 -9.75 6.12 -16.69
CA ALA A 39 -11.05 6.34 -17.32
C ALA A 39 -11.28 7.80 -17.75
N GLU A 40 -10.80 8.77 -16.96
CA GLU A 40 -10.88 10.21 -17.26
C GLU A 40 -9.58 10.76 -17.87
N ALA A 41 -8.73 9.90 -18.44
CA ALA A 41 -7.44 10.34 -18.96
C ALA A 41 -7.61 11.15 -20.26
N ALA A 42 -7.09 12.37 -20.25
CA ALA A 42 -7.00 13.20 -21.43
C ALA A 42 -5.65 12.97 -22.14
N GLU A 43 -5.67 12.95 -23.47
CA GLU A 43 -4.44 12.94 -24.25
C GLU A 43 -3.74 14.31 -24.16
N THR A 44 -2.42 14.28 -23.97
CA THR A 44 -1.58 15.47 -23.91
C THR A 44 -0.17 15.18 -24.42
N ARG A 45 0.60 16.24 -24.67
CA ARG A 45 1.99 16.16 -25.11
C ARG A 45 2.89 16.81 -24.08
N VAL A 46 4.02 16.16 -23.81
CA VAL A 46 5.06 16.67 -22.93
C VAL A 46 6.03 17.52 -23.74
N ALA A 47 6.21 18.75 -23.32
CA ALA A 47 7.22 19.65 -23.87
C ALA A 47 8.61 19.36 -23.30
N ALA A 48 8.70 19.06 -21.99
CA ALA A 48 9.98 18.78 -21.33
C ALA A 48 9.81 18.02 -20.01
N VAL A 49 10.83 17.28 -19.61
CA VAL A 49 10.99 16.81 -18.22
C VAL A 49 11.71 17.89 -17.43
N ILE A 50 11.07 18.37 -16.36
CA ILE A 50 11.60 19.47 -15.54
C ILE A 50 12.55 18.95 -14.48
N ASP A 51 12.18 17.87 -13.80
CA ASP A 51 12.97 17.18 -12.79
C ASP A 51 12.57 15.70 -12.73
N ALA A 52 13.13 14.94 -11.80
CA ALA A 52 12.90 13.50 -11.64
C ALA A 52 11.43 13.11 -11.34
N ARG A 53 10.54 14.08 -11.19
CA ARG A 53 9.22 13.95 -10.61
C ARG A 53 8.17 14.85 -11.26
N SER A 54 8.58 15.74 -12.16
CA SER A 54 7.75 16.78 -12.75
C SER A 54 8.01 16.94 -14.23
N VAL A 55 6.93 17.14 -15.00
CA VAL A 55 6.97 17.29 -16.46
C VAL A 55 6.17 18.52 -16.87
N LYS A 56 6.61 19.23 -17.90
CA LYS A 56 5.92 20.37 -18.48
C LYS A 56 5.20 19.95 -19.74
N LEU A 57 3.92 20.30 -19.84
CA LEU A 57 3.09 20.07 -21.02
C LEU A 57 3.28 21.18 -22.07
N GLU A 58 2.90 20.91 -23.31
CA GLU A 58 2.94 21.91 -24.40
C GLU A 58 2.06 23.14 -24.12
N ASP A 59 0.96 22.98 -23.38
CA ASP A 59 0.10 24.09 -22.95
C ASP A 59 0.66 24.92 -21.78
N GLY A 60 1.89 24.60 -21.33
CA GLY A 60 2.61 25.31 -20.29
C GLY A 60 2.35 24.84 -18.87
N ARG A 61 1.34 23.99 -18.62
CA ARG A 61 1.09 23.41 -17.29
C ARG A 61 2.23 22.50 -16.87
N VAL A 62 2.50 22.44 -15.57
CA VAL A 62 3.49 21.53 -14.99
C VAL A 62 2.76 20.45 -14.19
N LEU A 63 3.03 19.18 -14.50
CA LEU A 63 2.50 18.04 -13.77
C LEU A 63 3.55 17.52 -12.80
N ARG A 64 3.11 17.15 -11.59
CA ARG A 64 3.86 16.34 -10.62
C ARG A 64 3.33 14.92 -10.69
N LEU A 65 4.19 13.95 -10.96
CA LEU A 65 3.81 12.53 -10.99
C LEU A 65 3.42 12.06 -9.58
N ALA A 66 2.14 11.80 -9.39
CA ALA A 66 1.59 11.46 -8.08
C ALA A 66 2.01 10.05 -7.63
N GLY A 67 2.15 9.86 -6.33
CA GLY A 67 2.40 8.55 -5.73
C GLY A 67 3.81 8.03 -5.85
N ILE A 68 4.75 8.80 -6.41
CA ILE A 68 6.14 8.39 -6.50
C ILE A 68 7.09 9.43 -5.94
N GLU A 69 8.16 8.96 -5.31
CA GLU A 69 9.29 9.75 -4.85
C GLU A 69 10.61 9.13 -5.34
N THR A 70 11.69 9.90 -5.27
CA THR A 70 13.03 9.46 -5.67
C THR A 70 13.66 8.60 -4.56
N PHE A 71 14.60 7.74 -4.94
CA PHE A 71 15.42 7.00 -3.97
C PHE A 71 16.32 7.90 -3.12
N ALA A 72 16.47 9.18 -3.46
CA ALA A 72 17.12 10.17 -2.61
C ALA A 72 16.53 10.22 -1.18
N LEU A 73 15.27 9.79 -1.00
CA LEU A 73 14.65 9.67 0.32
C LEU A 73 15.25 8.56 1.21
N LEU A 74 15.85 7.52 0.63
CA LEU A 74 16.42 6.38 1.36
C LEU A 74 17.94 6.34 1.34
N LEU A 75 18.55 6.93 0.32
CA LEU A 75 20.00 6.96 0.15
C LEU A 75 20.62 8.15 0.90
N ASP A 76 21.91 8.03 1.23
CA ASP A 76 22.66 9.13 1.85
C ASP A 76 23.06 10.20 0.82
N SER A 77 23.33 9.80 -0.43
CA SER A 77 23.44 10.69 -1.58
C SER A 77 22.32 10.39 -2.57
N GLY A 78 21.58 11.44 -2.95
CA GLY A 78 20.41 11.34 -3.81
C GLY A 78 20.65 11.63 -5.29
N ASP A 79 21.79 12.23 -5.64
CA ASP A 79 22.01 12.84 -6.96
C ASP A 79 21.90 11.82 -8.10
N ASP A 80 22.52 10.65 -7.94
CA ASP A 80 22.44 9.56 -8.92
C ASP A 80 21.01 9.03 -9.07
N ALA A 81 20.25 8.96 -7.98
CA ALA A 81 18.85 8.54 -8.01
C ALA A 81 17.96 9.56 -8.72
N GLU A 82 18.18 10.85 -8.50
CA GLU A 82 17.46 11.90 -9.20
C GLU A 82 17.80 11.92 -10.70
N ALA A 83 19.08 11.87 -11.05
CA ALA A 83 19.55 11.87 -12.43
C ALA A 83 19.05 10.64 -13.21
N THR A 84 19.13 9.45 -12.60
CA THR A 84 18.67 8.20 -13.22
C THR A 84 17.17 8.22 -13.46
N LEU A 85 16.38 8.63 -12.46
CA LEU A 85 14.93 8.70 -12.60
C LEU A 85 14.51 9.72 -13.66
N ARG A 86 15.15 10.90 -13.67
CA ARG A 86 14.94 11.95 -14.68
C ARG A 86 15.25 11.44 -16.09
N GLY A 87 16.42 10.82 -16.32
CA GLY A 87 16.81 10.32 -17.64
C GLY A 87 15.87 9.20 -18.14
N ARG A 88 15.36 8.37 -17.21
CA ARG A 88 14.35 7.37 -17.55
C ARG A 88 13.02 8.01 -17.97
N LEU A 89 12.57 9.02 -17.23
CA LEU A 89 11.41 9.83 -17.60
C LEU A 89 11.59 10.46 -18.98
N GLU A 90 12.72 11.09 -19.27
CA GLU A 90 13.00 11.69 -20.59
C GLU A 90 12.87 10.63 -21.70
N THR A 91 13.43 9.44 -21.49
CA THR A 91 13.35 8.33 -22.46
C THR A 91 11.91 7.83 -22.66
N MET A 92 11.14 7.70 -21.59
CA MET A 92 9.76 7.21 -21.66
C MET A 92 8.82 8.21 -22.34
N LEU A 93 9.01 9.50 -22.06
CA LEU A 93 8.10 10.56 -22.49
C LEU A 93 8.50 11.20 -23.83
N ALA A 94 9.67 10.85 -24.37
CA ALA A 94 10.05 11.18 -25.74
C ALA A 94 9.15 10.51 -26.81
N ARG A 95 8.33 9.53 -26.41
CA ARG A 95 7.51 8.72 -27.31
C ARG A 95 6.02 9.05 -27.14
N ALA A 96 5.39 9.43 -28.26
CA ALA A 96 3.93 9.47 -28.45
C ALA A 96 3.17 10.44 -27.50
N PRO A 97 1.89 10.76 -27.77
CA PRO A 97 1.06 11.45 -26.78
C PRO A 97 0.89 10.59 -25.53
N LEU A 98 0.81 11.25 -24.38
CA LEU A 98 0.55 10.64 -23.09
C LEU A 98 -0.92 10.77 -22.73
N ARG A 99 -1.39 9.88 -21.87
CA ARG A 99 -2.69 9.95 -21.23
C ARG A 99 -2.51 10.43 -19.79
N VAL A 100 -3.19 11.50 -19.40
CA VAL A 100 -3.04 12.14 -18.09
C VAL A 100 -4.37 12.22 -17.37
N VAL A 101 -4.38 11.81 -16.10
CA VAL A 101 -5.49 12.04 -15.16
C VAL A 101 -5.04 13.02 -14.10
N LEU A 102 -5.70 14.17 -14.03
CA LEU A 102 -5.48 15.13 -12.95
C LEU A 102 -6.20 14.64 -11.70
N LEU A 103 -5.49 14.57 -10.58
CA LEU A 103 -6.07 14.16 -9.29
C LEU A 103 -6.79 15.32 -8.60
N THR A 104 -6.39 16.54 -8.95
CA THR A 104 -6.98 17.78 -8.45
C THR A 104 -6.81 18.86 -9.52
N GLY A 105 -7.81 19.72 -9.65
CA GLY A 105 -7.70 20.93 -10.48
C GLY A 105 -6.91 22.06 -9.81
N ARG A 106 -6.50 21.91 -8.54
CA ARG A 106 -5.77 22.93 -7.79
C ARG A 106 -4.27 22.65 -7.80
N PRO A 107 -3.43 23.58 -8.28
CA PRO A 107 -1.99 23.42 -8.24
C PRO A 107 -1.45 23.49 -6.80
N ASP A 108 -0.26 22.91 -6.60
CA ASP A 108 0.50 23.06 -5.35
C ASP A 108 1.10 24.47 -5.23
N ARG A 109 1.78 24.76 -4.10
CA ARG A 109 2.44 26.06 -3.85
C ARG A 109 3.53 26.42 -4.88
N HIS A 110 3.94 25.47 -5.71
CA HIS A 110 4.92 25.64 -6.78
C HIS A 110 4.25 25.69 -8.17
N GLY A 111 2.92 25.76 -8.23
CA GLY A 111 2.17 25.85 -9.48
C GLY A 111 1.97 24.52 -10.23
N ARG A 112 2.28 23.37 -9.61
CA ARG A 112 2.22 22.05 -10.27
C ARG A 112 0.91 21.33 -10.00
N LEU A 113 0.38 20.64 -10.99
CA LEU A 113 -0.81 19.80 -10.86
C LEU A 113 -0.43 18.34 -10.58
N SER A 114 -1.04 17.72 -9.56
CA SER A 114 -0.80 16.31 -9.23
C SER A 114 -1.53 15.40 -10.22
N ALA A 115 -0.83 14.45 -10.83
CA ALA A 115 -1.39 13.65 -11.91
C ALA A 115 -0.90 12.19 -11.96
N LEU A 116 -1.76 11.31 -12.49
CA LEU A 116 -1.37 10.02 -13.04
C LEU A 116 -1.01 10.19 -14.51
N VAL A 117 0.07 9.52 -14.94
CA VAL A 117 0.58 9.61 -16.30
C VAL A 117 0.70 8.21 -16.87
N ALA A 118 0.16 7.99 -18.06
CA ALA A 118 0.26 6.74 -18.79
C ALA A 118 0.77 6.98 -20.22
N ALA A 119 1.50 6.01 -20.74
CA ALA A 119 1.82 5.94 -22.16
C ALA A 119 0.56 5.61 -22.99
N ALA A 120 0.66 5.76 -24.32
CA ALA A 120 -0.45 5.50 -25.23
C ALA A 120 -1.01 4.07 -25.16
N ASP A 121 -0.16 3.09 -24.80
CA ASP A 121 -0.54 1.68 -24.59
C ASP A 121 -1.25 1.43 -23.24
N GLY A 122 -1.45 2.47 -22.43
CA GLY A 122 -2.09 2.39 -21.12
C GLY A 122 -1.13 2.02 -19.98
N ALA A 123 0.17 1.84 -20.24
CA ALA A 123 1.14 1.59 -19.18
C ALA A 123 1.34 2.85 -18.31
N LEU A 124 1.03 2.73 -17.01
CA LEU A 124 1.27 3.80 -16.03
C LEU A 124 2.77 4.03 -15.86
N VAL A 125 3.22 5.26 -16.10
CA VAL A 125 4.62 5.65 -16.00
C VAL A 125 5.15 5.42 -14.59
N GLN A 126 4.40 5.82 -13.57
CA GLN A 126 4.75 5.59 -12.16
C GLN A 126 4.95 4.11 -11.81
N GLU A 127 4.11 3.23 -12.37
CA GLU A 127 4.19 1.80 -12.14
C GLU A 127 5.45 1.21 -12.78
N VAL A 128 5.78 1.61 -14.01
CA VAL A 128 6.99 1.18 -14.71
C VAL A 128 8.24 1.62 -13.94
N LEU A 129 8.30 2.88 -13.51
CA LEU A 129 9.44 3.41 -12.74
C LEU A 129 9.62 2.66 -11.39
N ALA A 130 8.52 2.33 -10.71
CA ALA A 130 8.55 1.51 -9.50
C ALA A 130 9.02 0.07 -9.79
N ARG A 131 8.57 -0.54 -10.89
CA ARG A 131 8.93 -1.91 -11.31
C ARG A 131 10.41 -2.07 -11.69
N GLU A 132 11.00 -0.99 -12.18
CA GLU A 132 12.43 -0.90 -12.52
C GLU A 132 13.31 -0.60 -11.29
N GLY A 133 12.71 -0.28 -10.13
CA GLY A 133 13.44 0.06 -8.92
C GLY A 133 14.09 1.44 -8.98
N LEU A 134 13.48 2.36 -9.74
CA LEU A 134 13.96 3.74 -9.89
C LEU A 134 13.14 4.75 -9.06
N ALA A 135 11.93 4.37 -8.65
CA ALA A 135 11.03 5.19 -7.85
C ALA A 135 10.47 4.42 -6.65
N LEU A 136 10.22 5.16 -5.56
CA LEU A 136 9.53 4.69 -4.36
C LEU A 136 8.05 5.02 -4.47
N ALA A 137 7.16 4.08 -4.15
CA ALA A 137 5.75 4.36 -4.00
C ALA A 137 5.48 5.03 -2.65
N VAL A 138 5.06 6.29 -2.66
CA VAL A 138 4.76 7.06 -1.45
C VAL A 138 3.33 7.60 -1.50
N ALA A 139 2.50 7.15 -0.56
CA ALA A 139 1.14 7.67 -0.39
C ALA A 139 1.18 8.90 0.52
N ALA A 140 0.67 10.04 0.03
CA ALA A 140 0.57 11.27 0.79
C ALA A 140 -0.89 11.51 1.22
N GLY A 141 -1.30 10.85 2.31
CA GLY A 141 -2.59 11.07 2.98
C GLY A 141 -3.80 10.57 2.19
N ASP A 142 -4.20 11.30 1.15
CA ASP A 142 -5.42 11.03 0.40
C ASP A 142 -5.33 9.71 -0.39
N PRO A 143 -6.45 8.98 -0.54
CA PRO A 143 -6.50 7.82 -1.41
C PRO A 143 -6.07 8.18 -2.83
N LEU A 144 -5.02 7.53 -3.30
CA LEU A 144 -4.48 7.71 -4.63
C LEU A 144 -4.96 6.55 -5.53
N PRO A 145 -5.71 6.80 -6.61
CA PRO A 145 -6.11 5.76 -7.55
C PRO A 145 -4.89 5.01 -8.11
N CYS A 146 -5.03 3.70 -8.32
CA CYS A 146 -3.98 2.81 -8.81
C CYS A 146 -2.70 2.71 -7.96
N PHE A 147 -2.63 3.32 -6.78
CA PHE A 147 -1.41 3.25 -5.95
C PHE A 147 -1.02 1.82 -5.55
N ALA A 148 -2.00 0.91 -5.41
CA ALA A 148 -1.73 -0.50 -5.17
C ALA A 148 -0.87 -1.16 -6.27
N ARG A 149 -1.01 -0.71 -7.52
CA ARG A 149 -0.17 -1.17 -8.64
C ARG A 149 1.27 -0.71 -8.48
N PHE A 150 1.48 0.53 -8.03
CA PHE A 150 2.83 1.09 -7.81
C PHE A 150 3.52 0.37 -6.66
N LEU A 151 2.81 0.18 -5.55
CA LEU A 151 3.30 -0.54 -4.39
C LEU A 151 3.65 -1.99 -4.72
N SER A 152 2.80 -2.68 -5.48
CA SER A 152 3.07 -4.05 -5.97
C SER A 152 4.29 -4.12 -6.91
N ALA A 153 4.43 -3.13 -7.80
CA ALA A 153 5.57 -3.00 -8.69
C ALA A 153 6.88 -2.77 -7.93
N GLU A 154 6.90 -1.82 -6.99
CA GLU A 154 8.03 -1.56 -6.09
C GLU A 154 8.42 -2.81 -5.31
N ASN A 155 7.45 -3.52 -4.74
CA ASN A 155 7.69 -4.77 -4.02
C ASN A 155 8.35 -5.85 -4.89
N SER A 156 7.95 -5.93 -6.15
CA SER A 156 8.55 -6.85 -7.11
C SER A 156 9.98 -6.44 -7.45
N ALA A 157 10.24 -5.14 -7.63
CA ALA A 157 11.58 -4.61 -7.84
C ALA A 157 12.50 -4.88 -6.64
N ARG A 158 12.00 -4.67 -5.41
CA ARG A 158 12.73 -4.91 -4.17
C ARG A 158 13.10 -6.37 -3.98
N ARG A 159 12.16 -7.30 -4.17
CA ARG A 159 12.45 -8.75 -4.09
C ARG A 159 13.46 -9.21 -5.15
N ALA A 160 13.47 -8.56 -6.31
CA ALA A 160 14.38 -8.88 -7.40
C ALA A 160 15.69 -8.08 -7.36
N GLY A 161 15.92 -7.23 -6.35
CA GLY A 161 17.10 -6.37 -6.27
C GLY A 161 17.29 -5.47 -7.49
N ARG A 162 16.22 -4.93 -8.07
CA ARG A 162 16.30 -4.08 -9.27
C ARG A 162 16.61 -2.63 -8.94
N GLY A 163 17.38 -1.98 -9.80
CA GLY A 163 17.72 -0.57 -9.66
C GLY A 163 18.37 -0.29 -8.30
N PHE A 164 17.89 0.74 -7.61
CA PHE A 164 18.43 1.12 -6.31
C PHE A 164 18.12 0.10 -5.20
N TRP A 165 17.18 -0.83 -5.41
CA TRP A 165 16.94 -1.91 -4.46
C TRP A 165 18.09 -2.92 -4.37
N ALA A 166 18.99 -2.99 -5.35
CA ALA A 166 20.12 -3.93 -5.35
C ALA A 166 21.05 -3.76 -4.13
N GLY A 167 21.17 -2.54 -3.61
CA GLY A 167 22.02 -2.19 -2.46
C GLY A 167 21.26 -1.55 -1.30
N THR A 168 19.93 -1.59 -1.31
CA THR A 168 19.10 -0.97 -0.25
C THR A 168 18.61 -2.04 0.71
N GLU A 169 19.14 -2.02 1.93
CA GLU A 169 18.64 -2.84 3.03
C GLU A 169 17.63 -2.07 3.89
N LEU A 170 16.53 -2.73 4.25
CA LEU A 170 15.52 -2.16 5.13
C LEU A 170 15.91 -2.40 6.59
N PRO A 171 16.03 -1.36 7.44
CA PRO A 171 16.29 -1.53 8.85
C PRO A 171 15.15 -2.26 9.57
N GLU A 172 15.49 -2.98 10.63
CA GLU A 172 14.53 -3.45 11.64
C GLU A 172 14.02 -2.26 12.47
N ALA A 173 12.80 -2.37 13.01
CA ALA A 173 12.10 -1.40 13.84
C ALA A 173 12.75 -1.30 15.24
N ARG A 174 14.01 -0.89 15.29
CA ARG A 174 14.81 -0.77 16.51
C ARG A 174 15.35 0.66 16.67
N PRO A 175 15.51 1.17 17.91
CA PRO A 175 15.95 2.54 18.13
C PRO A 175 17.34 2.85 17.56
N ASP A 176 18.29 1.95 17.70
CA ASP A 176 19.65 2.06 17.15
C ASP A 176 19.63 2.24 15.62
N ALA A 177 18.70 1.57 14.93
CA ALA A 177 18.55 1.65 13.49
C ALA A 177 17.77 2.88 13.00
N LEU A 178 16.78 3.37 13.77
CA LEU A 178 15.91 4.48 13.34
C LEU A 178 16.27 5.85 13.92
N LYS A 179 16.98 5.94 15.05
CA LYS A 179 17.48 7.23 15.59
C LYS A 179 18.33 8.01 14.57
N PRO A 180 19.26 7.38 13.83
CA PRO A 180 20.02 8.09 12.77
C PRO A 180 19.15 8.60 11.60
N ARG A 181 17.90 8.16 11.52
CA ARG A 181 16.94 8.53 10.46
C ARG A 181 15.92 9.57 10.90
N ILE A 182 16.01 10.12 12.11
CA ILE A 182 15.16 11.24 12.55
C ILE A 182 15.26 12.39 11.54
N GLY A 183 14.11 12.92 11.13
CA GLY A 183 13.98 13.95 10.09
C GLY A 183 14.03 13.40 8.65
N ARG A 184 14.27 12.11 8.45
CA ARG A 184 14.36 11.46 7.14
C ARG A 184 13.19 10.51 6.91
N PHE A 185 12.92 10.22 5.65
CA PHE A 185 12.00 9.16 5.28
C PHE A 185 12.66 7.80 5.52
N ALA A 186 11.91 6.84 6.02
CA ALA A 186 12.37 5.48 6.21
C ALA A 186 11.31 4.48 5.74
N ILE A 187 11.79 3.36 5.22
CA ILE A 187 11.03 2.13 5.09
C ILE A 187 11.70 1.12 6.02
N PHE A 188 10.95 0.54 6.95
CA PHE A 188 11.50 -0.37 7.95
C PHE A 188 10.55 -1.53 8.21
N GLU A 189 11.08 -2.61 8.75
CA GLU A 189 10.31 -3.82 9.07
C GLU A 189 10.35 -4.12 10.56
N GLY A 190 9.32 -4.78 11.08
CA GLY A 190 9.32 -5.26 12.46
C GLY A 190 7.95 -5.80 12.87
N ALA A 191 7.87 -6.45 14.03
CA ALA A 191 6.60 -6.86 14.62
C ALA A 191 6.31 -6.00 15.86
N PRO A 192 5.19 -5.26 15.91
CA PRO A 192 4.86 -4.51 17.12
C PRO A 192 4.54 -5.50 18.24
N ILE A 193 5.12 -5.29 19.41
CA ILE A 193 4.89 -6.14 20.59
C ILE A 193 3.54 -5.84 21.25
N SER A 194 2.99 -4.65 21.01
CA SER A 194 1.68 -4.25 21.53
C SER A 194 1.00 -3.19 20.66
N VAL A 195 -0.32 -3.14 20.76
CA VAL A 195 -1.15 -2.11 20.13
C VAL A 195 -1.90 -1.36 21.23
N GLY A 196 -1.59 -0.08 21.39
CA GLY A 196 -2.19 0.79 22.41
C GLY A 196 -3.26 1.69 21.82
N ASN A 197 -4.52 1.51 22.21
CA ASN A 197 -5.59 2.42 21.82
C ASN A 197 -5.76 3.57 22.85
N ARG A 198 -5.91 4.80 22.36
CA ARG A 198 -6.15 6.03 23.14
C ARG A 198 -7.25 6.87 22.48
N PRO A 199 -7.87 7.85 23.15
CA PRO A 199 -8.96 8.62 22.53
C PRO A 199 -8.61 9.28 21.19
N THR A 200 -7.38 9.78 21.04
CA THR A 200 -6.97 10.57 19.86
C THR A 200 -6.07 9.84 18.86
N ARG A 201 -5.59 8.64 19.20
CA ARG A 201 -4.60 7.89 18.41
C ARG A 201 -4.48 6.43 18.82
N THR A 202 -3.97 5.61 17.92
CA THR A 202 -3.57 4.23 18.16
C THR A 202 -2.07 4.12 17.94
N TYR A 203 -1.39 3.41 18.84
CA TYR A 203 0.05 3.18 18.76
C TYR A 203 0.33 1.72 18.45
N LEU A 204 1.27 1.48 17.53
CA LEU A 204 1.95 0.20 17.38
C LEU A 204 3.33 0.36 18.00
N ASN A 205 3.57 -0.32 19.13
CA ASN A 205 4.83 -0.21 19.88
C ASN A 205 5.73 -1.37 19.51
N PHE A 206 6.97 -1.09 19.12
CA PHE A 206 7.95 -2.12 18.72
C PHE A 206 8.92 -2.50 19.85
N GLY A 207 8.81 -1.84 21.00
CA GLY A 207 9.54 -2.20 22.21
C GLY A 207 8.73 -1.93 23.49
N THR A 208 9.32 -2.27 24.63
CA THR A 208 8.66 -2.27 25.95
C THR A 208 8.49 -0.88 26.55
N TRP A 209 9.34 0.07 26.19
CA TRP A 209 9.38 1.44 26.71
C TRP A 209 9.14 2.44 25.60
N TRP A 210 7.90 2.91 25.49
CA TRP A 210 7.46 3.84 24.44
C TRP A 210 8.30 5.13 24.31
N SER A 211 8.99 5.56 25.38
CA SER A 211 9.83 6.77 25.41
C SER A 211 11.29 6.54 24.99
N GLU A 212 11.63 5.34 24.58
CA GLU A 212 12.97 4.99 24.07
C GLU A 212 12.90 4.14 22.80
N ASP A 213 11.72 3.59 22.50
CA ASP A 213 11.47 2.61 21.44
C ASP A 213 10.87 3.20 20.17
N VAL A 214 10.84 2.39 19.12
CA VAL A 214 10.17 2.72 17.86
C VAL A 214 8.66 2.63 18.05
N THR A 215 7.95 3.68 17.66
CA THR A 215 6.49 3.74 17.74
C THR A 215 5.88 4.17 16.41
N VAL A 216 4.80 3.52 15.99
CA VAL A 216 3.98 3.98 14.87
C VAL A 216 2.66 4.51 15.40
N GLU A 217 2.30 5.73 15.01
CA GLU A 217 1.06 6.39 15.41
C GLU A 217 0.05 6.41 14.25
N ILE A 218 -1.20 6.05 14.55
CA ILE A 218 -2.35 6.17 13.67
C ILE A 218 -3.35 7.14 14.32
N PRO A 219 -3.63 8.32 13.74
CA PRO A 219 -4.60 9.25 14.30
C PRO A 219 -6.00 8.63 14.38
N ALA A 220 -6.79 8.97 15.41
CA ALA A 220 -8.12 8.39 15.61
C ALA A 220 -9.05 8.56 14.40
N ARG A 221 -8.99 9.73 13.75
CA ARG A 221 -9.77 10.03 12.54
C ARG A 221 -9.46 9.11 11.35
N ASP A 222 -8.28 8.49 11.33
CA ASP A 222 -7.78 7.70 10.20
C ASP A 222 -7.99 6.19 10.45
N ARG A 223 -8.37 5.76 11.68
CA ARG A 223 -8.54 4.33 12.06
C ARG A 223 -9.48 3.54 11.15
N ALA A 224 -10.55 4.17 10.69
CA ALA A 224 -11.53 3.52 9.83
C ALA A 224 -10.90 3.04 8.51
N LEU A 225 -9.89 3.76 8.00
CA LEU A 225 -9.15 3.37 6.80
C LEU A 225 -8.39 2.05 7.02
N PHE A 226 -7.97 1.77 8.26
CA PHE A 226 -7.25 0.55 8.65
C PHE A 226 -8.17 -0.59 9.10
N GLY A 227 -9.48 -0.50 8.85
CA GLY A 227 -10.45 -1.52 9.30
C GLY A 227 -10.91 -1.35 10.76
N GLY A 228 -10.59 -0.22 11.39
CA GLY A 228 -11.02 0.11 12.75
C GLY A 228 -10.17 -0.52 13.85
N GLU A 229 -10.56 -0.28 15.10
CA GLU A 229 -9.77 -0.63 16.28
C GLU A 229 -9.53 -2.14 16.43
N ALA A 230 -10.53 -2.96 16.11
CA ALA A 230 -10.44 -4.41 16.20
C ALA A 230 -9.44 -5.00 15.17
N ALA A 231 -9.36 -4.42 13.98
CA ALA A 231 -8.38 -4.82 12.97
C ALA A 231 -6.96 -4.39 13.39
N LEU A 232 -6.83 -3.16 13.91
CA LEU A 232 -5.54 -2.64 14.41
C LEU A 232 -5.00 -3.47 15.58
N ALA A 233 -5.87 -3.91 16.51
CA ALA A 233 -5.45 -4.75 17.64
C ALA A 233 -4.80 -6.07 17.20
N GLN A 234 -5.20 -6.62 16.04
CA GLN A 234 -4.64 -7.87 15.49
C GLN A 234 -3.25 -7.70 14.87
N LEU A 235 -2.73 -6.47 14.78
CA LEU A 235 -1.38 -6.22 14.27
C LEU A 235 -0.28 -6.60 15.27
N ALA A 236 -0.60 -6.77 16.56
CA ALA A 236 0.36 -7.23 17.55
C ALA A 236 0.99 -8.58 17.13
N GLY A 237 2.31 -8.64 17.13
CA GLY A 237 3.09 -9.82 16.72
C GLY A 237 3.13 -10.09 15.22
N ARG A 238 2.39 -9.34 14.38
CA ARG A 238 2.46 -9.47 12.92
C ARG A 238 3.70 -8.74 12.42
N ARG A 239 4.50 -9.36 11.56
CA ARG A 239 5.62 -8.66 10.91
C ARG A 239 5.05 -7.67 9.89
N LEU A 240 5.40 -6.40 10.03
CA LEU A 240 4.92 -5.29 9.21
C LEU A 240 6.10 -4.67 8.47
N ARG A 241 5.86 -4.12 7.27
CA ARG A 241 6.70 -3.09 6.66
C ARG A 241 5.98 -1.76 6.77
N ILE A 242 6.67 -0.75 7.28
CA ILE A 242 6.12 0.59 7.50
C ILE A 242 6.95 1.59 6.71
N ARG A 243 6.30 2.62 6.16
CA ARG A 243 6.94 3.72 5.41
C ARG A 243 6.45 5.09 5.86
N GLY A 244 7.39 6.00 6.13
CA GLY A 244 7.07 7.36 6.54
C GLY A 244 8.27 8.15 7.04
N PHE A 245 8.05 9.42 7.39
CA PHE A 245 9.07 10.25 8.01
C PHE A 245 9.22 9.91 9.49
N VAL A 246 10.46 9.75 9.93
CA VAL A 246 10.79 9.49 11.33
C VAL A 246 10.89 10.82 12.06
N GLU A 247 10.07 10.99 13.09
CA GLU A 247 10.08 12.13 14.02
C GLU A 247 10.74 11.71 15.34
N ASP A 248 11.23 12.70 16.10
CA ASP A 248 11.62 12.48 17.51
C ASP A 248 10.50 12.94 18.43
N LYS A 249 9.88 11.99 19.15
CA LYS A 249 8.89 12.28 20.20
C LYS A 249 9.19 11.50 21.46
N GLY A 250 10.43 11.61 21.92
CA GLY A 250 10.97 10.75 22.98
C GLY A 250 11.25 9.37 22.41
N GLY A 251 11.89 9.30 21.24
CA GLY A 251 12.11 8.06 20.49
C GLY A 251 11.65 8.16 19.04
N PRO A 252 12.18 7.29 18.15
CA PRO A 252 11.81 7.31 16.74
C PRO A 252 10.32 6.99 16.55
N MET A 253 9.58 7.94 15.99
CA MET A 253 8.14 7.79 15.78
C MET A 253 7.77 8.03 14.32
N VAL A 254 6.86 7.23 13.77
CA VAL A 254 6.29 7.47 12.44
C VAL A 254 4.78 7.60 12.53
N VAL A 255 4.22 8.67 12.00
CA VAL A 255 2.77 8.83 11.85
C VAL A 255 2.34 8.28 10.50
N ILE A 256 1.46 7.28 10.50
CA ILE A 256 0.82 6.78 9.28
C ILE A 256 -0.66 7.19 9.24
N ARG A 257 -1.10 7.66 8.07
CA ARG A 257 -2.47 8.13 7.83
C ARG A 257 -3.19 7.36 6.74
N SER A 258 -2.45 6.53 5.99
CA SER A 258 -2.99 5.67 4.94
C SER A 258 -2.57 4.22 5.19
N PRO A 259 -3.47 3.24 4.99
CA PRO A 259 -3.12 1.82 4.98
C PRO A 259 -2.00 1.49 4.00
N MET A 260 -1.85 2.26 2.92
CA MET A 260 -0.80 2.06 1.93
C MET A 260 0.61 2.41 2.43
N GLN A 261 0.72 2.97 3.65
CA GLN A 261 1.99 3.15 4.35
C GLN A 261 2.40 1.92 5.18
N MET A 262 1.59 0.85 5.18
CA MET A 262 1.82 -0.36 5.94
C MET A 262 1.53 -1.61 5.09
N GLU A 263 2.40 -2.60 5.21
CA GLU A 263 2.23 -3.90 4.57
C GLU A 263 2.40 -4.99 5.61
N THR A 264 1.50 -5.98 5.66
CA THR A 264 1.69 -7.17 6.52
C THR A 264 2.53 -8.20 5.78
N LEU A 265 3.66 -8.60 6.36
CA LEU A 265 4.61 -9.55 5.78
C LEU A 265 4.30 -10.97 6.27
N GLY A 266 4.48 -11.96 5.39
CA GLY A 266 4.30 -13.38 5.74
C GLY A 266 2.85 -13.87 5.76
N ALA A 267 1.86 -13.02 5.47
CA ALA A 267 0.58 -13.50 4.94
C ALA A 267 0.82 -13.89 3.47
N ALA A 268 1.20 -15.14 3.23
CA ALA A 268 1.07 -15.72 1.90
C ALA A 268 -0.36 -15.45 1.40
N ALA A 269 -0.48 -15.13 0.12
CA ALA A 269 -1.74 -15.01 -0.58
C ALA A 269 -2.68 -16.16 -0.20
N ALA A 270 -3.71 -15.89 0.59
CA ALA A 270 -4.83 -16.82 0.78
C ALA A 270 -5.79 -16.79 -0.43
N ILE A 271 -5.24 -16.63 -1.64
CA ILE A 271 -5.95 -16.74 -2.92
C ILE A 271 -5.00 -17.25 -4.01
N ALA A 272 -4.41 -18.42 -3.80
CA ALA A 272 -3.93 -19.25 -4.90
C ALA A 272 -3.65 -20.65 -4.38
N GLY A 273 -4.48 -21.61 -4.78
CA GLY A 273 -4.12 -23.03 -4.76
C GLY A 273 -5.10 -23.89 -4.00
N GLU A 274 -6.17 -24.32 -4.68
CA GLU A 274 -6.60 -25.70 -4.52
C GLU A 274 -7.20 -26.22 -5.83
N THR A 275 -6.40 -27.00 -6.55
CA THR A 275 -6.87 -27.98 -7.53
C THR A 275 -5.79 -29.06 -7.63
N PRO A 276 -6.13 -30.33 -7.42
CA PRO A 276 -5.60 -31.40 -8.27
C PRO A 276 -6.41 -31.48 -9.57
#